data_AF-A0A9P6U7Q9-F1
#
_entry.id   AF-A0A9P6U7Q9-F1
#
_cell.length_a   1.000
_cell.length_b   1.000
_cell.length_c   1.000
_cell.angle_alpha   90.00
_cell.angle_beta   90.00
_cell.angle_gamma   90.00
#
_symmetry.space_group_name_H-M   'P 1'
#
loop_
_entity.id
_entity.type
_entity.pdbx_description
1 polymer ?
#
loop_
_entity_poly.entity_id
_entity_poly.type
_entity_poly.pdbx_seq_one_letter_code
_entity_poly.pdbx_strand_id
1 'polypeptide(L)'
;MRYFLSTVFVAVLLAASPHKNAYAQVQACNGYPELCSKPYNQVTYATTHNAYALYALCTISGNQDNNIPTQLKDGIRAFMLDAYKAPSPSDIELCHGTCLALDAGPLSSTLGQFKSFLDANPNEVITILWENAGDTNWPTLAEMIKSGKRIVNFLDGGYSDSVPWLMNEYSFMFETPWYIPKGAAYPCTIDRPENGQQQSMYVLNHFIYGQFKIGDQVINIPQKDAANKTNGADLEMHVKNCVSTFSQNPTFVAVDFYNEGNLLQTVAKLNGVTYVGKQSPLTFKGPLRAHAPHYFEV
;
A
#
# COMPACT_ATOMS: atom_id res chain seq x y z
N MET A 1 -45.68 -32.32 57.02
CA MET A 1 -44.43 -32.74 56.34
C MET A 1 -44.74 -32.98 54.87
N ARG A 2 -44.45 -31.98 54.01
CA ARG A 2 -44.19 -32.09 52.56
C ARG A 2 -43.91 -30.67 52.06
N TYR A 3 -42.66 -30.46 51.66
CA TYR A 3 -42.06 -29.19 51.29
C TYR A 3 -42.53 -28.77 49.89
N PHE A 4 -43.01 -27.53 49.73
CA PHE A 4 -43.13 -26.88 48.41
C PHE A 4 -41.82 -26.12 48.14
N LEU A 5 -41.02 -26.64 47.22
CA LEU A 5 -39.83 -25.95 46.68
C LEU A 5 -40.32 -24.83 45.76
N SER A 6 -40.21 -23.59 46.23
CA SER A 6 -40.40 -22.40 45.39
C SER A 6 -39.10 -22.16 44.62
N THR A 7 -39.07 -22.55 43.34
CA THR A 7 -37.97 -22.24 42.42
C THR A 7 -38.03 -20.75 42.08
N VAL A 8 -37.20 -19.96 42.75
CA VAL A 8 -36.93 -18.57 42.37
C VAL A 8 -36.11 -18.60 41.08
N PHE A 9 -36.75 -18.33 39.94
CA PHE A 9 -36.04 -17.99 38.71
C PHE A 9 -35.43 -16.59 38.87
N VAL A 10 -34.15 -16.54 39.23
CA VAL A 10 -33.36 -15.32 39.08
C VAL A 10 -33.11 -15.15 37.58
N ALA A 11 -33.96 -14.36 36.93
CA ALA A 11 -33.65 -13.84 35.60
C ALA A 11 -32.42 -12.94 35.75
N VAL A 12 -31.24 -13.49 35.44
CA VAL A 12 -30.04 -12.67 35.20
C VAL A 12 -30.32 -11.90 33.92
N LEU A 13 -30.88 -10.69 34.07
CA LEU A 13 -30.79 -9.66 33.05
C LEU A 13 -29.29 -9.38 32.88
N LEU A 14 -28.66 -10.08 31.94
CA LEU A 14 -27.48 -9.56 31.27
C LEU A 14 -27.95 -8.27 30.60
N ALA A 15 -27.88 -7.17 31.33
CA ALA A 15 -27.78 -5.87 30.69
C ALA A 15 -26.56 -6.00 29.79
N ALA A 16 -26.79 -6.19 28.50
CA ALA A 16 -25.79 -5.93 27.49
C ALA A 16 -25.31 -4.52 27.83
N SER A 17 -24.11 -4.42 28.42
CA SER A 17 -23.47 -3.13 28.56
C SER A 17 -23.48 -2.58 27.15
N PRO A 18 -24.12 -1.42 26.90
CA PRO A 18 -23.92 -0.78 25.63
C PRO A 18 -22.41 -0.59 25.56
N HIS A 19 -21.75 -1.24 24.61
CA HIS A 19 -20.41 -0.85 24.20
C HIS A 19 -20.55 0.59 23.70
N LYS A 20 -20.64 1.53 24.63
CA LYS A 20 -20.60 2.95 24.37
C LYS A 20 -19.18 3.19 23.89
N ASN A 21 -19.06 3.26 22.57
CA ASN A 21 -18.02 3.97 21.83
C ASN A 21 -16.58 3.67 22.26
N ALA A 22 -16.03 2.54 21.83
CA ALA A 22 -14.58 2.43 21.62
C ALA A 22 -14.08 3.31 20.45
N TYR A 23 -15.00 3.91 19.67
CA TYR A 23 -14.71 4.93 18.65
C TYR A 23 -14.61 6.36 19.18
N ALA A 24 -14.77 6.57 20.50
CA ALA A 24 -14.45 7.86 21.07
C ALA A 24 -12.93 8.09 20.95
N GLN A 25 -12.53 9.09 20.15
CA GLN A 25 -11.17 9.66 19.99
C GLN A 25 -10.32 9.26 18.75
N VAL A 26 -10.87 8.70 17.67
CA VAL A 26 -10.12 8.72 16.38
C VAL A 26 -10.35 10.08 15.71
N GLN A 27 -9.41 11.01 15.92
CA GLN A 27 -9.51 12.37 15.37
C GLN A 27 -9.46 12.38 13.83
N ALA A 28 -8.77 11.42 13.22
CA ALA A 28 -8.60 11.26 11.77
C ALA A 28 -8.15 9.84 11.44
N CYS A 29 -8.52 9.32 10.27
CA CYS A 29 -8.06 8.03 9.73
C CYS A 29 -7.27 8.32 8.45
N ASN A 30 -6.02 7.85 8.37
CA ASN A 30 -5.09 8.23 7.30
C ASN A 30 -5.01 9.75 7.09
N GLY A 31 -4.97 10.51 8.18
CA GLY A 31 -4.92 11.96 8.18
C GLY A 31 -6.24 12.71 7.95
N TYR A 32 -7.37 12.03 7.69
CA TYR A 32 -8.67 12.68 7.43
C TYR A 32 -9.81 12.12 8.30
N PRO A 33 -10.55 12.95 9.06
CA PRO A 33 -11.73 12.53 9.82
C PRO A 33 -12.81 11.88 8.95
N GLU A 34 -13.01 12.40 7.74
CA GLU A 34 -14.05 11.96 6.80
C GLU A 34 -13.81 10.54 6.29
N LEU A 35 -12.58 10.03 6.37
CA LEU A 35 -12.25 8.66 5.96
C LEU A 35 -12.65 7.62 7.02
N CYS A 36 -12.81 8.02 8.29
CA CYS A 36 -13.10 7.05 9.36
C CYS A 36 -14.47 6.37 9.23
N SER A 37 -15.41 6.96 8.50
CA SER A 37 -16.73 6.37 8.25
C SER A 37 -16.80 5.57 6.94
N LYS A 38 -15.74 5.59 6.14
CA LYS A 38 -15.71 4.92 4.83
C LYS A 38 -15.27 3.47 4.95
N PRO A 39 -15.95 2.54 4.26
CA PRO A 39 -15.40 1.21 4.01
C PRO A 39 -14.05 1.31 3.28
N TYR A 40 -13.12 0.40 3.61
CA TYR A 40 -11.77 0.40 3.03
C TYR A 40 -11.77 0.41 1.49
N ASN A 41 -12.68 -0.36 0.87
CA ASN A 41 -12.83 -0.44 -0.58
C ASN A 41 -13.47 0.80 -1.23
N GLN A 42 -13.90 1.79 -0.44
CA GLN A 42 -14.46 3.07 -0.90
C GLN A 42 -13.51 4.25 -0.67
N VAL A 43 -12.26 3.97 -0.25
CA VAL A 43 -11.19 4.95 -0.11
C VAL A 43 -10.21 4.78 -1.26
N THR A 44 -9.82 5.89 -1.87
CA THR A 44 -8.71 5.92 -2.83
C THR A 44 -7.40 6.19 -2.08
N TYR A 45 -6.37 5.39 -2.35
CA TYR A 45 -5.04 5.53 -1.76
C TYR A 45 -4.05 5.97 -2.84
N ALA A 46 -3.20 6.94 -2.50
CA ALA A 46 -2.02 7.24 -3.28
C ALA A 46 -1.03 6.09 -3.12
N THR A 47 -0.61 5.52 -4.26
CA THR A 47 0.22 4.32 -4.33
C THR A 47 1.51 4.62 -5.08
N THR A 48 2.64 4.17 -4.53
CA THR A 48 3.94 4.26 -5.19
C THR A 48 4.31 2.90 -5.79
N HIS A 49 4.51 2.87 -7.10
CA HIS A 49 5.03 1.71 -7.83
C HIS A 49 6.50 1.50 -7.50
N ASN A 50 6.89 0.23 -7.25
CA ASN A 50 8.26 -0.13 -6.86
C ASN A 50 8.85 0.82 -5.80
N ALA A 51 8.11 0.98 -4.69
CA ALA A 51 8.25 2.12 -3.77
C ALA A 51 9.67 2.31 -3.18
N TYR A 52 10.44 1.23 -3.12
CA TYR A 52 11.79 1.17 -2.58
C TYR A 52 12.87 1.52 -3.62
N ALA A 53 12.55 1.47 -4.91
CA ALA A 53 13.48 1.67 -6.01
C ALA A 53 13.78 3.17 -6.19
N LEU A 54 14.85 3.65 -5.56
CA LEU A 54 15.19 5.08 -5.59
C LEU A 54 16.00 5.45 -6.84
N TYR A 55 15.65 6.57 -7.47
CA TYR A 55 16.41 7.16 -8.58
C TYR A 55 17.87 7.44 -8.21
N ALA A 56 18.12 7.80 -6.95
CA ALA A 56 19.46 8.01 -6.41
C ALA A 56 20.31 6.72 -6.34
N LEU A 57 19.68 5.55 -6.32
CA LEU A 57 20.37 4.25 -6.36
C LEU A 57 20.67 3.84 -7.80
N CYS A 58 19.73 4.06 -8.73
CA CYS A 58 19.93 3.79 -10.15
C CYS A 58 19.00 4.64 -11.02
N THR A 59 19.56 5.40 -11.95
CA THR A 59 18.79 6.33 -12.78
C THR A 59 17.97 5.65 -13.89
N ILE A 60 18.25 4.39 -14.20
CA ILE A 60 17.55 3.63 -15.25
C ILE A 60 16.44 2.72 -14.72
N SER A 61 16.46 2.40 -13.42
CA SER A 61 15.50 1.50 -12.75
C SER A 61 14.88 2.11 -11.50
N GLY A 62 15.20 3.35 -11.14
CA GLY A 62 14.60 4.03 -10.01
C GLY A 62 13.22 4.59 -10.35
N ASN A 63 12.26 4.30 -9.49
CA ASN A 63 10.86 4.70 -9.60
C ASN A 63 10.52 5.89 -8.72
N GLN A 64 11.24 6.13 -7.63
CA GLN A 64 10.91 7.17 -6.66
C GLN A 64 12.13 8.05 -6.32
N ASP A 65 11.90 9.33 -6.00
CA ASP A 65 12.97 10.21 -5.51
C ASP A 65 13.18 10.10 -4.00
N ASN A 66 12.10 9.83 -3.28
CA ASN A 66 12.09 9.86 -1.84
C ASN A 66 11.98 8.47 -1.25
N ASN A 67 12.65 8.26 -0.12
CA ASN A 67 12.58 7.01 0.63
C ASN A 67 11.21 6.78 1.30
N ILE A 68 10.98 5.55 1.76
CA ILE A 68 9.73 5.12 2.38
C ILE A 68 9.27 6.03 3.55
N PRO A 69 10.13 6.48 4.49
CA PRO A 69 9.69 7.35 5.58
C PRO A 69 9.17 8.70 5.08
N THR A 70 9.76 9.23 4.00
CA THR A 70 9.31 10.47 3.37
C THR A 70 8.00 10.26 2.62
N GLN A 71 7.84 9.15 1.89
CA GLN A 71 6.59 8.79 1.23
C GLN A 71 5.42 8.68 2.23
N LEU A 72 5.62 7.94 3.33
CA LEU A 72 4.65 7.82 4.43
C LEU A 72 4.31 9.18 5.01
N LYS A 73 5.32 10.01 5.28
CA LYS A 73 5.11 11.35 5.81
C LYS A 73 4.33 12.27 4.86
N ASP A 74 4.53 12.11 3.55
CA ASP A 74 3.86 12.93 2.53
C ASP A 74 2.41 12.51 2.31
N GLY A 75 2.00 11.31 2.76
CA GLY A 75 0.63 10.82 2.67
C GLY A 75 0.44 9.57 1.81
N ILE A 76 1.51 8.93 1.33
CA ILE A 76 1.43 7.64 0.64
C ILE A 76 1.01 6.56 1.64
N ARG A 77 -0.01 5.78 1.28
CA ARG A 77 -0.57 4.73 2.15
C ARG A 77 -0.70 3.38 1.46
N ALA A 78 -0.28 3.28 0.21
CA ALA A 78 -0.18 2.01 -0.50
C ALA A 78 1.18 1.94 -1.22
N PHE A 79 1.80 0.78 -1.21
CA PHE A 79 3.17 0.59 -1.69
C PHE A 79 3.23 -0.69 -2.49
N MET A 80 3.72 -0.62 -3.73
CA MET A 80 4.04 -1.81 -4.51
C MET A 80 5.49 -2.20 -4.25
N LEU A 81 5.72 -3.47 -3.95
CA LEU A 81 7.02 -4.02 -3.58
C LEU A 81 7.30 -5.31 -4.34
N ASP A 82 8.56 -5.50 -4.72
CA ASP A 82 9.05 -6.73 -5.33
C ASP A 82 10.00 -7.43 -4.36
N ALA A 83 9.63 -8.62 -3.91
CA ALA A 83 10.43 -9.44 -3.01
C ALA A 83 11.17 -10.54 -3.78
N TYR A 84 12.50 -10.49 -3.78
CA TYR A 84 13.35 -11.50 -4.40
C TYR A 84 14.17 -12.24 -3.35
N LYS A 85 14.37 -13.55 -3.56
CA LYS A 85 15.33 -14.31 -2.76
C LYS A 85 16.75 -13.96 -3.22
N ALA A 86 17.59 -13.46 -2.31
CA ALA A 86 18.98 -13.20 -2.62
C ALA A 86 19.76 -14.49 -2.94
N PRO A 87 20.81 -14.42 -3.78
CA PRO A 87 21.72 -15.53 -4.00
C PRO A 87 22.50 -15.94 -2.74
N SER A 88 22.86 -15.00 -1.86
CA SER A 88 23.56 -15.20 -0.57
C SER A 88 23.82 -13.84 0.13
N PRO A 89 23.65 -13.69 1.46
CA PRO A 89 23.03 -14.63 2.39
C PRO A 89 21.53 -14.79 2.12
N SER A 90 20.89 -15.75 2.80
CA SER A 90 19.53 -16.27 2.58
C SER A 90 18.37 -15.30 2.84
N ASP A 91 18.60 -14.00 2.72
CA ASP A 91 17.63 -12.97 2.99
C ASP A 91 16.76 -12.68 1.76
N ILE A 92 15.59 -12.11 2.03
CA ILE A 92 14.69 -11.61 1.01
C ILE A 92 15.02 -10.13 0.83
N GLU A 93 15.34 -9.76 -0.40
CA GLU A 93 15.76 -8.43 -0.80
C GLU A 93 14.63 -7.77 -1.60
N LEU A 94 14.59 -6.44 -1.56
CA LEU A 94 13.73 -5.68 -2.48
C LEU A 94 14.53 -5.32 -3.73
N CYS A 95 14.17 -5.93 -4.85
CA CYS A 95 14.91 -5.79 -6.10
C CYS A 95 14.00 -5.43 -7.27
N HIS A 96 14.43 -4.52 -8.15
CA HIS A 96 13.60 -4.11 -9.30
C HIS A 96 13.87 -5.00 -10.52
N GLY A 97 13.02 -6.00 -10.75
CA GLY A 97 13.14 -7.00 -11.83
C GLY A 97 14.26 -8.04 -11.63
N THR A 98 15.46 -7.61 -11.24
CA THR A 98 16.55 -8.47 -10.74
C THR A 98 17.39 -7.70 -9.71
N CYS A 99 18.01 -8.39 -8.75
CA CYS A 99 18.91 -7.74 -7.78
C CYS A 99 20.22 -7.21 -8.41
N LEU A 100 20.49 -7.53 -9.69
CA LEU A 100 21.55 -6.87 -10.45
C LEU A 100 21.13 -5.51 -11.00
N ALA A 101 19.84 -5.35 -11.33
CA ALA A 101 19.31 -4.12 -11.93
C ALA A 101 19.06 -3.02 -10.88
N LEU A 102 18.55 -3.41 -9.71
CA LEU A 102 18.50 -2.60 -8.50
C LEU A 102 18.29 -3.52 -7.32
N ASP A 103 19.10 -3.36 -6.28
CA ASP A 103 18.93 -3.99 -4.97
C ASP A 103 18.86 -2.86 -3.93
N ALA A 104 17.70 -2.70 -3.29
CA ALA A 104 17.50 -1.69 -2.26
C ALA A 104 17.76 -2.22 -0.84
N GLY A 105 18.24 -3.46 -0.75
CA GLY A 105 18.55 -4.12 0.50
C GLY A 105 17.35 -4.83 1.13
N PRO A 106 17.54 -5.32 2.39
CA PRO A 106 16.70 -6.37 2.92
C PRO A 106 15.26 -5.92 3.07
N LEU A 107 14.32 -6.80 2.71
CA LEU A 107 12.89 -6.56 2.89
C LEU A 107 12.56 -6.18 4.34
N SER A 108 13.24 -6.81 5.30
CA SER A 108 13.09 -6.53 6.73
C SER A 108 13.38 -5.07 7.09
N SER A 109 14.27 -4.39 6.37
CA SER A 109 14.56 -2.97 6.56
C SER A 109 13.34 -2.10 6.23
N THR A 110 12.73 -2.32 5.06
CA THR A 110 11.53 -1.60 4.61
C THR A 110 10.33 -1.91 5.51
N LEU A 111 10.11 -3.18 5.87
CA LEU A 111 9.04 -3.55 6.81
C LEU A 111 9.25 -2.93 8.20
N GLY A 112 10.50 -2.81 8.66
CA GLY A 112 10.84 -2.12 9.91
C GLY A 112 10.49 -0.63 9.89
N GLN A 113 10.63 0.03 8.75
CA GLN A 113 10.23 1.43 8.56
C GLN A 113 8.70 1.60 8.60
N PHE A 114 7.95 0.71 7.94
CA PHE A 114 6.49 0.68 8.04
C PHE A 114 6.01 0.43 9.46
N LYS A 115 6.60 -0.55 10.17
CA LYS A 115 6.29 -0.82 11.57
C LYS A 115 6.51 0.42 12.43
N SER A 116 7.66 1.05 12.32
CA SER A 116 8.00 2.26 13.11
C SER A 116 6.99 3.38 12.88
N PHE A 117 6.56 3.58 11.63
CA PHE A 117 5.52 4.56 11.30
C PHE A 117 4.17 4.19 11.91
N LEU A 118 3.71 2.95 11.77
CA LEU A 118 2.43 2.51 12.31
C LEU A 118 2.40 2.56 13.84
N ASP A 119 3.50 2.21 14.51
CA ASP A 119 3.62 2.31 15.97
C ASP A 119 3.48 3.77 16.44
N ALA A 120 4.09 4.72 15.72
CA ALA A 120 3.99 6.14 16.01
C ALA A 120 2.64 6.78 15.62
N ASN A 121 1.88 6.15 14.72
CA ASN A 121 0.65 6.71 14.14
C ASN A 121 -0.50 5.69 14.23
N PRO A 122 -1.19 5.60 15.38
CA PRO A 122 -2.16 4.52 15.68
C PRO A 122 -3.39 4.51 14.75
N ASN A 123 -3.73 5.63 14.13
CA ASN A 123 -4.91 5.77 13.25
C ASN A 123 -4.60 5.61 11.76
N GLU A 124 -3.38 5.18 11.43
CA GLU A 124 -2.95 4.98 10.06
C GLU A 124 -3.06 3.50 9.67
N VAL A 125 -3.51 3.27 8.45
CA VAL A 125 -3.59 1.99 7.75
C VAL A 125 -2.77 2.10 6.47
N ILE A 126 -1.91 1.13 6.22
CA ILE A 126 -1.14 1.04 4.97
C ILE A 126 -1.46 -0.26 4.23
N THR A 127 -1.22 -0.24 2.93
CA THR A 127 -1.42 -1.38 2.04
C THR A 127 -0.11 -1.72 1.36
N ILE A 128 0.19 -3.00 1.26
CA ILE A 128 1.31 -3.50 0.47
C ILE A 128 0.74 -4.38 -0.65
N LEU A 129 1.06 -4.02 -1.89
CA LEU A 129 0.79 -4.80 -3.09
C LEU A 129 2.11 -5.48 -3.48
N TRP A 130 2.14 -6.80 -3.54
CA TRP A 130 3.36 -7.54 -3.88
C TRP A 130 3.31 -7.97 -5.34
N GLU A 131 4.26 -7.48 -6.16
CA GLU A 131 4.22 -7.63 -7.63
C GLU A 131 4.91 -8.90 -8.15
N ASN A 132 5.48 -9.72 -7.26
CA ASN A 132 6.26 -10.90 -7.68
C ASN A 132 6.43 -11.98 -6.61
N ALA A 133 5.54 -12.07 -5.62
CA ALA A 133 5.69 -13.01 -4.53
C ALA A 133 5.55 -14.46 -5.03
N GLY A 134 6.66 -15.07 -5.47
CA GLY A 134 6.70 -16.46 -5.87
C GLY A 134 6.44 -17.41 -4.71
N ASP A 135 6.26 -18.70 -5.04
CA ASP A 135 5.95 -19.82 -4.14
C ASP A 135 7.06 -20.01 -3.10
N THR A 136 6.98 -19.24 -2.03
CA THR A 136 7.94 -19.19 -0.94
C THR A 136 7.21 -19.67 0.30
N ASN A 137 7.75 -20.68 0.97
CA ASN A 137 7.15 -21.20 2.21
C ASN A 137 7.15 -20.09 3.28
N TRP A 138 5.98 -19.52 3.61
CA TRP A 138 5.84 -18.46 4.62
C TRP A 138 4.92 -18.85 5.77
N PRO A 139 5.47 -18.96 6.98
CA PRO A 139 4.71 -18.66 8.21
C PRO A 139 5.54 -17.89 9.27
N THR A 140 4.96 -17.21 10.26
CA THR A 140 3.55 -16.78 10.42
C THR A 140 3.46 -15.28 10.78
N LEU A 141 2.24 -14.69 10.70
CA LEU A 141 1.93 -13.40 11.34
C LEU A 141 1.53 -13.47 12.82
N ALA A 142 1.60 -14.60 13.55
CA ALA A 142 1.44 -14.70 15.04
C ALA A 142 2.51 -13.93 15.87
N GLU A 143 3.30 -13.17 15.14
CA GLU A 143 4.74 -13.31 14.91
C GLU A 143 5.15 -12.15 13.99
N MET A 144 4.26 -11.76 13.10
CA MET A 144 4.33 -10.55 12.29
C MET A 144 3.26 -9.56 12.87
N ILE A 145 2.60 -9.91 14.00
CA ILE A 145 2.36 -9.22 15.30
C ILE A 145 1.28 -10.07 16.03
N LYS A 146 1.08 -9.99 17.35
CA LYS A 146 -0.19 -10.46 17.98
C LYS A 146 -1.39 -9.54 17.62
N SER A 147 -1.55 -9.31 16.31
CA SER A 147 -2.71 -8.94 15.51
C SER A 147 -3.56 -7.72 15.86
N GLY A 148 -2.97 -6.63 16.37
CA GLY A 148 -3.55 -5.28 16.21
C GLY A 148 -3.47 -4.76 14.76
N LYS A 149 -3.95 -5.54 13.78
CA LYS A 149 -3.58 -5.47 12.35
C LYS A 149 -4.04 -4.18 11.67
N ARG A 150 -3.09 -3.46 11.05
CA ARG A 150 -3.29 -2.23 10.25
C ARG A 150 -2.55 -2.26 8.89
N ILE A 151 -2.13 -3.45 8.44
CA ILE A 151 -1.59 -3.68 7.09
C ILE A 151 -2.55 -4.57 6.31
N VAL A 152 -2.91 -4.14 5.10
CA VAL A 152 -3.64 -4.94 4.12
C VAL A 152 -2.65 -5.41 3.06
N ASN A 153 -2.56 -6.72 2.81
CA ASN A 153 -1.60 -7.29 1.87
C ASN A 153 -2.32 -8.02 0.73
N PHE A 154 -1.95 -7.72 -0.50
CA PHE A 154 -2.39 -8.43 -1.69
C PHE A 154 -1.19 -8.98 -2.47
N LEU A 155 -1.33 -10.18 -3.01
CA LEU A 155 -0.34 -10.83 -3.88
C LEU A 155 -0.90 -10.95 -5.28
N ASP A 156 -0.11 -10.52 -6.27
CA ASP A 156 -0.45 -10.61 -7.70
C ASP A 156 -0.20 -12.02 -8.29
N GLY A 157 0.38 -12.93 -7.50
CA GLY A 157 0.70 -14.32 -7.84
C GLY A 157 1.20 -15.12 -6.63
N GLY A 158 1.38 -16.43 -6.79
CA GLY A 158 2.07 -17.29 -5.79
C GLY A 158 1.42 -17.43 -4.40
N TYR A 159 0.12 -17.15 -4.28
CA TYR A 159 -0.60 -17.26 -3.01
C TYR A 159 -0.82 -18.71 -2.55
N SER A 160 -0.93 -18.91 -1.24
CA SER A 160 -1.17 -20.21 -0.61
C SER A 160 -2.21 -20.10 0.51
N ASP A 161 -3.14 -21.06 0.57
CA ASP A 161 -4.14 -21.15 1.65
C ASP A 161 -3.51 -21.32 3.05
N SER A 162 -2.22 -21.70 3.10
CA SER A 162 -1.44 -21.76 4.35
C SER A 162 -1.12 -20.39 4.95
N VAL A 163 -1.29 -19.30 4.17
CA VAL A 163 -0.90 -17.92 4.54
C VAL A 163 -2.07 -16.94 4.32
N PRO A 164 -3.21 -17.11 5.02
CA PRO A 164 -4.48 -16.45 4.67
C PRO A 164 -4.50 -14.92 4.86
N TRP A 165 -3.45 -14.32 5.41
CA TRP A 165 -3.30 -12.85 5.51
C TRP A 165 -2.64 -12.22 4.28
N LEU A 166 -2.10 -13.03 3.36
CA LEU A 166 -1.65 -12.61 2.04
C LEU A 166 -2.78 -12.94 1.05
N MET A 167 -3.61 -11.95 0.77
CA MET A 167 -4.82 -12.17 -0.04
C MET A 167 -4.46 -12.26 -1.52
N ASN A 168 -5.04 -13.22 -2.23
CA ASN A 168 -4.96 -13.23 -3.70
C ASN A 168 -5.58 -11.93 -4.24
N GLU A 169 -4.78 -11.08 -4.88
CA GLU A 169 -5.18 -9.76 -5.33
C GLU A 169 -6.44 -9.82 -6.21
N TYR A 170 -6.44 -10.74 -7.17
CA TYR A 170 -7.51 -10.83 -8.17
C TYR A 170 -8.83 -11.39 -7.67
N SER A 171 -8.87 -11.86 -6.42
CA SER A 171 -10.12 -12.16 -5.71
C SER A 171 -10.81 -10.91 -5.14
N PHE A 172 -10.11 -9.78 -5.06
CA PHE A 172 -10.60 -8.56 -4.42
C PHE A 172 -10.53 -7.33 -5.31
N MET A 173 -9.57 -7.29 -6.24
CA MET A 173 -9.37 -6.18 -7.14
C MET A 173 -8.96 -6.61 -8.54
N PHE A 174 -9.05 -5.69 -9.48
CA PHE A 174 -8.51 -5.85 -10.83
C PHE A 174 -7.52 -4.71 -11.10
N GLU A 175 -6.77 -4.80 -12.19
CA GLU A 175 -5.79 -3.79 -12.59
C GLU A 175 -5.99 -3.35 -14.03
N THR A 176 -5.63 -2.09 -14.26
CA THR A 176 -5.37 -1.56 -15.61
C THR A 176 -3.98 -1.98 -16.09
N PRO A 177 -3.66 -1.90 -17.40
CA PRO A 177 -2.38 -2.39 -17.92
C PRO A 177 -1.16 -1.83 -17.21
N TRP A 178 -0.26 -2.72 -16.80
CA TRP A 178 0.97 -2.36 -16.10
C TRP A 178 2.02 -1.70 -17.00
N TYR A 179 1.95 -1.90 -18.31
CA TYR A 179 2.92 -1.33 -19.26
C TYR A 179 2.27 -0.31 -20.19
N ILE A 180 2.67 0.96 -20.04
CA ILE A 180 2.26 2.05 -20.92
C ILE A 180 3.51 2.68 -21.56
N PRO A 181 3.69 2.59 -22.90
CA PRO A 181 4.77 3.28 -23.57
C PRO A 181 4.67 4.80 -23.42
N LYS A 182 5.81 5.48 -23.29
CA LYS A 182 5.85 6.95 -23.36
C LYS A 182 5.17 7.46 -24.63
N GLY A 183 4.19 8.36 -24.46
CA GLY A 183 3.43 8.96 -25.55
C GLY A 183 2.20 8.16 -25.97
N ALA A 184 1.97 6.97 -25.40
CA ALA A 184 0.72 6.24 -25.58
C ALA A 184 -0.40 6.83 -24.69
N ALA A 185 -1.65 6.57 -25.08
CA ALA A 185 -2.80 6.84 -24.23
C ALA A 185 -2.94 5.77 -23.15
N TYR A 186 -3.44 6.15 -21.98
CA TYR A 186 -3.79 5.20 -20.93
C TYR A 186 -5.13 4.50 -21.24
N PRO A 187 -5.15 3.16 -21.36
CA PRO A 187 -6.38 2.41 -21.56
C PRO A 187 -7.12 2.20 -20.24
N CYS A 188 -8.45 2.28 -20.28
CA CYS A 188 -9.32 1.86 -19.18
C CYS A 188 -9.90 0.47 -19.47
N THR A 189 -9.02 -0.51 -19.57
CA THR A 189 -9.35 -1.93 -19.74
C THR A 189 -8.89 -2.73 -18.54
N ILE A 190 -9.53 -3.86 -18.28
CA ILE A 190 -9.07 -4.81 -17.27
C ILE A 190 -7.95 -5.63 -17.91
N ASP A 191 -6.74 -5.49 -17.38
CA ASP A 191 -5.58 -6.29 -17.79
C ASP A 191 -5.50 -7.57 -16.93
N ARG A 192 -5.68 -7.40 -15.62
CA ARG A 192 -5.64 -8.50 -14.65
C ARG A 192 -6.81 -8.43 -13.68
N PRO A 193 -7.47 -9.55 -13.33
CA PRO A 193 -7.22 -10.91 -13.85
C PRO A 193 -7.52 -11.04 -15.35
N GLU A 194 -6.81 -11.95 -16.03
CA GLU A 194 -6.90 -12.17 -17.49
C GLU A 194 -8.32 -12.55 -17.97
N ASN A 195 -9.16 -13.06 -17.06
CA ASN A 195 -10.56 -13.37 -17.33
C ASN A 195 -11.44 -12.12 -17.46
N GLY A 196 -10.88 -10.92 -17.26
CA GLY A 196 -11.57 -9.64 -17.38
C GLY A 196 -12.63 -9.39 -16.30
N GLN A 197 -12.61 -10.13 -15.19
CA GLN A 197 -13.59 -9.94 -14.12
C GLN A 197 -13.35 -8.64 -13.36
N GLN A 198 -14.37 -7.78 -13.36
CA GLN A 198 -14.41 -6.59 -12.51
C GLN A 198 -14.64 -7.00 -11.04
N GLN A 199 -13.93 -6.31 -10.15
CA GLN A 199 -13.98 -6.51 -8.70
C GLN A 199 -14.36 -5.21 -7.97
N SER A 200 -14.61 -5.32 -6.67
CA SER A 200 -15.03 -4.19 -5.82
C SER A 200 -13.96 -3.10 -5.62
N MET A 201 -12.71 -3.41 -5.94
CA MET A 201 -11.56 -2.51 -5.87
C MET A 201 -10.77 -2.60 -7.18
N TYR A 202 -9.91 -1.62 -7.46
CA TYR A 202 -8.94 -1.74 -8.54
C TYR A 202 -7.70 -0.86 -8.38
N VAL A 203 -6.63 -1.30 -9.04
CA VAL A 203 -5.39 -0.56 -9.22
C VAL A 203 -5.42 0.16 -10.56
N LEU A 204 -5.29 1.49 -10.50
CA LEU A 204 -5.02 2.33 -11.65
C LEU A 204 -3.50 2.46 -11.83
N ASN A 205 -2.93 1.65 -12.72
CA ASN A 205 -1.53 1.71 -13.11
C ASN A 205 -1.31 2.95 -13.96
N HIS A 206 -0.67 3.95 -13.40
CA HIS A 206 -0.48 5.26 -14.02
C HIS A 206 1.00 5.68 -13.98
N PHE A 207 1.80 4.94 -14.74
CA PHE A 207 3.21 5.21 -14.98
C PHE A 207 3.54 4.87 -16.44
N ILE A 208 4.64 5.43 -16.95
CA ILE A 208 5.05 5.26 -18.36
C ILE A 208 6.51 4.85 -18.47
N TYR A 209 6.78 4.03 -19.49
CA TYR A 209 8.10 3.52 -19.78
C TYR A 209 8.66 4.07 -21.08
N GLY A 210 9.91 4.52 -21.00
CA GLY A 210 10.81 4.51 -22.16
C GLY A 210 11.45 3.13 -22.29
N GLN A 211 11.99 2.83 -23.45
CA GLN A 211 12.71 1.57 -23.68
C GLN A 211 14.15 1.86 -24.09
N PHE A 212 15.08 1.14 -23.46
CA PHE A 212 16.48 1.10 -23.86
C PHE A 212 16.82 -0.32 -24.27
N LYS A 213 17.43 -0.49 -25.45
CA LYS A 213 17.79 -1.81 -25.98
C LYS A 213 19.29 -2.04 -25.87
N ILE A 214 19.67 -3.17 -25.31
CA ILE A 214 21.06 -3.66 -25.28
C ILE A 214 21.07 -5.05 -25.90
N GLY A 215 21.53 -5.14 -27.15
CA GLY A 215 21.36 -6.36 -27.95
C GLY A 215 19.88 -6.74 -28.08
N ASP A 216 19.55 -7.98 -27.70
CA ASP A 216 18.17 -8.50 -27.73
C ASP A 216 17.38 -8.18 -26.44
N GLN A 217 18.01 -7.60 -25.42
CA GLN A 217 17.33 -7.24 -24.17
C GLN A 217 16.70 -5.86 -24.27
N VAL A 218 15.43 -5.77 -23.84
CA VAL A 218 14.69 -4.51 -23.71
C VAL A 218 14.56 -4.16 -22.24
N ILE A 219 15.10 -3.00 -21.86
CA ILE A 219 15.00 -2.45 -20.52
C ILE A 219 13.93 -1.37 -20.53
N ASN A 220 12.90 -1.54 -19.70
CA ASN A 220 11.88 -0.52 -19.48
C ASN A 220 12.38 0.48 -18.42
N ILE A 221 12.35 1.77 -18.75
CA ILE A 221 12.92 2.84 -17.93
C ILE A 221 11.78 3.79 -17.48
N PRO A 222 11.53 3.92 -16.16
CA PRO A 222 10.62 4.93 -15.62
C PRO A 222 10.97 6.34 -16.11
N GLN A 223 9.97 7.12 -16.52
CA GLN A 223 10.20 8.40 -17.19
C GLN A 223 10.11 9.60 -16.24
N LYS A 224 11.15 9.82 -15.42
CA LYS A 224 11.26 10.93 -14.47
C LYS A 224 10.97 12.31 -15.09
N ASP A 225 11.57 12.62 -16.23
CA ASP A 225 11.43 13.94 -16.88
C ASP A 225 9.99 14.26 -17.32
N ALA A 226 9.15 13.23 -17.49
CA ALA A 226 7.74 13.37 -17.85
C ALA A 226 6.82 13.35 -16.62
N ALA A 227 7.33 12.98 -15.43
CA ALA A 227 6.53 12.66 -14.26
C ALA A 227 5.60 13.80 -13.82
N ASN A 228 6.03 15.06 -13.90
CA ASN A 228 5.18 16.19 -13.54
C ASN A 228 3.92 16.31 -14.43
N LYS A 229 4.03 15.98 -15.72
CA LYS A 229 2.88 15.94 -16.63
C LYS A 229 2.06 14.68 -16.41
N THR A 230 2.74 13.52 -16.33
CA THR A 230 2.14 12.21 -16.10
C THR A 230 1.26 12.25 -14.85
N ASN A 231 1.86 12.50 -13.68
CA ASN A 231 1.17 12.57 -12.40
C ASN A 231 0.31 13.83 -12.21
N GLY A 232 0.14 14.64 -13.25
CA GLY A 232 -0.63 15.87 -13.28
C GLY A 232 -1.84 15.74 -14.19
N ALA A 233 -1.80 16.44 -15.32
CA ALA A 233 -2.91 16.50 -16.27
C ALA A 233 -3.27 15.13 -16.87
N ASP A 234 -2.28 14.27 -17.12
CA ASP A 234 -2.52 12.96 -17.71
C ASP A 234 -3.22 12.03 -16.69
N LEU A 235 -2.83 12.10 -15.41
CA LEU A 235 -3.49 11.38 -14.30
C LEU A 235 -4.96 11.80 -14.14
N GLU A 236 -5.24 13.11 -14.13
CA GLU A 236 -6.61 13.61 -14.02
C GLU A 236 -7.50 13.09 -15.16
N MET A 237 -6.96 13.05 -16.38
CA MET A 237 -7.67 12.51 -17.54
C MET A 237 -7.87 11.00 -17.43
N HIS A 238 -6.83 10.25 -17.03
CA HIS A 238 -6.90 8.80 -16.87
C HIS A 238 -7.95 8.40 -15.82
N VAL A 239 -7.91 9.03 -14.64
CA VAL A 239 -8.90 8.85 -13.57
C VAL A 239 -10.31 9.14 -14.09
N LYS A 240 -10.52 10.28 -14.75
CA LYS A 240 -11.84 10.65 -15.28
C LYS A 240 -12.38 9.59 -16.25
N ASN A 241 -11.55 9.12 -17.17
CA ASN A 241 -11.93 8.12 -18.16
C ASN A 241 -12.26 6.79 -17.49
N CYS A 242 -11.43 6.31 -16.56
CA CYS A 242 -11.61 5.01 -15.94
C CYS A 242 -12.77 5.00 -14.93
N VAL A 243 -13.02 6.10 -14.22
CA VAL A 243 -14.24 6.28 -13.42
C VAL A 243 -15.48 6.19 -14.31
N SER A 244 -15.45 6.82 -15.49
CA SER A 244 -16.56 6.73 -16.46
C SER A 244 -16.74 5.33 -17.02
N THR A 245 -15.66 4.59 -17.25
CA THR A 245 -15.72 3.23 -17.82
C THR A 245 -16.14 2.19 -16.78
N PHE A 246 -15.51 2.18 -15.60
CA PHE A 246 -15.73 1.17 -14.57
C PHE A 246 -16.86 1.51 -13.61
N SER A 247 -17.38 2.74 -13.66
CA SER A 247 -18.41 3.26 -12.74
C SER A 247 -18.00 3.21 -11.26
N GLN A 248 -16.69 3.27 -10.97
CA GLN A 248 -16.13 3.31 -9.63
C GLN A 248 -14.79 4.06 -9.59
N ASN A 249 -14.49 4.71 -8.47
CA ASN A 249 -13.19 5.33 -8.23
C ASN A 249 -12.10 4.27 -8.06
N PRO A 250 -10.86 4.55 -8.51
CA PRO A 250 -9.75 3.66 -8.23
C PRO A 250 -9.54 3.54 -6.73
N THR A 251 -9.29 2.32 -6.25
CA THR A 251 -8.89 2.10 -4.86
C THR A 251 -7.42 2.46 -4.68
N PHE A 252 -6.59 2.12 -5.66
CA PHE A 252 -5.17 2.44 -5.66
C PHE A 252 -4.81 3.22 -6.91
N VAL A 253 -4.11 4.34 -6.75
CA VAL A 253 -3.58 5.14 -7.88
C VAL A 253 -2.07 5.01 -7.84
N ALA A 254 -1.53 4.07 -8.63
CA ALA A 254 -0.12 3.72 -8.65
C ALA A 254 0.66 4.59 -9.62
N VAL A 255 1.72 5.24 -9.14
CA VAL A 255 2.59 6.09 -9.95
C VAL A 255 4.08 5.89 -9.64
N ASP A 256 4.92 6.27 -10.60
CA ASP A 256 6.33 6.57 -10.39
C ASP A 256 6.50 8.05 -10.04
N PHE A 257 7.53 8.40 -9.27
CA PHE A 257 7.91 9.77 -8.89
C PHE A 257 6.74 10.56 -8.29
N TYR A 258 6.10 10.00 -7.27
CA TYR A 258 4.88 10.57 -6.65
C TYR A 258 5.00 12.04 -6.22
N ASN A 259 6.24 12.50 -6.00
CA ASN A 259 6.52 13.86 -5.59
C ASN A 259 6.31 14.90 -6.70
N GLU A 260 6.27 14.46 -7.95
CA GLU A 260 6.01 15.26 -9.14
C GLU A 260 4.51 15.26 -9.47
N GLY A 261 4.00 16.38 -9.99
CA GLY A 261 2.58 16.51 -10.35
C GLY A 261 1.66 16.73 -9.15
N ASN A 262 0.44 16.17 -9.22
CA ASN A 262 -0.64 16.47 -8.29
C ASN A 262 -1.36 15.22 -7.74
N LEU A 263 -0.66 14.08 -7.66
CA LEU A 263 -1.20 12.80 -7.17
C LEU A 263 -2.02 12.95 -5.89
N LEU A 264 -1.44 13.56 -4.85
CA LEU A 264 -2.08 13.64 -3.53
C LEU A 264 -3.33 14.54 -3.55
N GLN A 265 -3.34 15.60 -4.35
CA GLN A 265 -4.51 16.44 -4.60
C GLN A 265 -5.61 15.65 -5.31
N THR A 266 -5.23 14.88 -6.34
CA THR A 266 -6.16 14.04 -7.10
C THR A 266 -6.79 12.97 -6.22
N VAL A 267 -6.01 12.31 -5.36
CA VAL A 267 -6.50 11.33 -4.39
C VAL A 267 -7.41 11.97 -3.32
N ALA A 268 -7.05 13.15 -2.81
CA ALA A 268 -7.90 13.89 -1.88
C ALA A 268 -9.27 14.22 -2.52
N LYS A 269 -9.27 14.66 -3.78
CA LYS A 269 -10.50 14.92 -4.56
C LYS A 269 -11.34 13.66 -4.75
N LEU A 270 -10.74 12.53 -5.08
CA LEU A 270 -11.45 11.24 -5.23
C LEU A 270 -12.08 10.78 -3.92
N ASN A 271 -11.46 11.12 -2.79
CA ASN A 271 -12.00 10.86 -1.46
C ASN A 271 -13.00 11.92 -0.97
N GLY A 272 -13.17 13.04 -1.67
CA GLY A 272 -14.04 14.14 -1.23
C GLY A 272 -13.51 14.85 0.02
N VAL A 273 -12.19 14.89 0.22
CA VAL A 273 -11.53 15.58 1.34
C VAL A 273 -10.73 16.79 0.86
N THR A 274 -10.50 17.75 1.74
CA THR A 274 -9.67 18.93 1.41
C THR A 274 -8.19 18.56 1.52
N TYR A 275 -7.43 18.67 0.43
CA TYR A 275 -5.99 18.42 0.48
C TYR A 275 -5.27 19.43 1.39
N VAL A 276 -4.52 18.93 2.36
CA VAL A 276 -3.81 19.75 3.39
C VAL A 276 -2.32 19.97 3.11
N GLY A 277 -1.82 19.57 1.93
CA GLY A 277 -0.39 19.67 1.60
C GLY A 277 0.45 18.51 2.13
N LYS A 278 1.68 18.36 1.60
CA LYS A 278 2.69 17.46 2.19
C LYS A 278 3.04 17.99 3.58
N GLN A 279 3.02 17.14 4.61
CA GLN A 279 3.39 17.58 5.95
C GLN A 279 4.86 18.03 5.95
N SER A 280 5.15 19.19 6.55
CA SER A 280 6.54 19.66 6.72
C SER A 280 7.38 18.61 7.46
N PRO A 281 8.71 18.46 7.18
CA PRO A 281 9.62 17.64 7.98
C PRO A 281 9.32 17.87 9.47
N LEU A 282 8.83 16.84 10.17
CA LEU A 282 8.97 16.86 11.61
C LEU A 282 10.47 16.87 11.82
N THR A 283 11.02 18.02 12.21
CA THR A 283 12.36 18.03 12.80
C THR A 283 12.27 17.10 13.98
N PHE A 284 12.79 15.88 13.83
CA PHE A 284 13.04 14.99 14.95
C PHE A 284 14.00 15.73 15.89
N LYS A 285 13.45 16.51 16.81
CA LYS A 285 14.17 17.08 17.95
C LYS A 285 14.23 16.01 19.04
N GLY A 286 14.82 14.87 18.69
CA GLY A 286 15.16 13.80 19.61
C GLY A 286 16.62 13.45 19.38
N PRO A 287 17.45 13.34 20.43
CA PRO A 287 18.86 13.03 20.23
C PRO A 287 18.98 11.65 19.59
N LEU A 288 19.78 11.56 18.51
CA LEU A 288 20.32 10.30 18.02
C LEU A 288 21.20 9.71 19.14
N ARG A 289 20.62 8.86 19.99
CA ARG A 289 21.40 8.04 20.91
C ARG A 289 21.56 6.66 20.30
N ALA A 290 22.76 6.41 19.79
CA ALA A 290 23.25 5.06 19.60
C ALA A 290 23.53 4.45 20.97
N HIS A 291 22.79 3.40 21.35
CA HIS A 291 23.26 2.33 22.23
C HIS A 291 22.43 1.06 21.98
N ALA A 292 23.12 -0.01 21.60
CA ALA A 292 22.69 -1.40 21.73
C ALA A 292 22.73 -1.84 23.22
N PRO A 293 22.48 -3.11 23.57
CA PRO A 293 21.48 -4.08 23.10
C PRO A 293 20.47 -4.39 24.24
N HIS A 294 19.50 -5.28 23.98
CA HIS A 294 18.56 -5.87 24.95
C HIS A 294 17.27 -5.05 25.24
N TYR A 295 16.18 -5.41 24.52
CA TYR A 295 14.77 -5.62 24.95
C TYR A 295 14.06 -4.58 25.91
N PHE A 296 12.75 -4.30 25.96
CA PHE A 296 11.46 -4.79 25.40
C PHE A 296 10.35 -3.73 25.72
N GLU A 297 9.09 -4.04 25.30
CA GLU A 297 7.74 -3.53 25.72
C GLU A 297 7.13 -2.38 24.88
N VAL A 298 5.99 -2.52 24.19
CA VAL A 298 4.97 -3.61 24.01
C VAL A 298 4.70 -3.78 22.51
#